data_AF-A0A948DQG7-F1
#
_entry.id   AF-A0A948DQG7-F1
#
_cell.length_a   1.000
_cell.length_b   1.000
_cell.length_c   1.000
_cell.angle_alpha   90.00
_cell.angle_beta   90.00
_cell.angle_gamma   90.00
#
_symmetry.space_group_name_H-M   'P 1'
#
loop_
_entity.id
_entity.type
_entity.pdbx_description
1 polymer ?
#
loop_
_entity_poly.entity_id
_entity_poly.type
_entity_poly.pdbx_seq_one_letter_code
_entity_poly.pdbx_strand_id
1 'polypeptide(L)'
;MTEYFGTTVADIFATMPKRFKPEEAKEVDIAIGYEATGEGGGKWKATIKHGTLKVETVEGELTGCKTTIHTDAETFVGVTLGKIAALDALSSQKLRVAGDPKFLMLLLPKIFTPYAAPAKKPDAVTARDIIATIAERFRPEKAEGVAMTIGYDLAGEGGGKWTIVIREGKCAVREGLADPLTVKMTMEAKTYAGMMVG
;
A
#
# COMPACT_ATOMS: atom_id res chain seq x y z
N MET A 1 -9.72 -10.45 8.29
CA MET A 1 -9.91 -10.22 6.84
C MET A 1 -8.57 -10.46 6.18
N THR A 2 -8.54 -11.24 5.11
CA THR A 2 -7.30 -11.62 4.40
C THR A 2 -6.83 -10.45 3.56
N GLU A 3 -5.55 -10.09 3.69
CA GLU A 3 -4.93 -9.04 2.91
C GLU A 3 -4.14 -9.63 1.73
N TYR A 4 -4.32 -9.03 0.55
CA TYR A 4 -3.53 -9.32 -0.64
C TYR A 4 -2.84 -8.03 -1.07
N PHE A 5 -1.55 -8.09 -1.39
CA PHE A 5 -0.77 -6.93 -1.84
C PHE A 5 -0.91 -5.68 -0.93
N GLY A 6 -1.16 -5.88 0.38
CA GLY A 6 -1.27 -4.82 1.38
C GLY A 6 -2.66 -4.17 1.55
N THR A 7 -3.72 -4.74 0.97
CA THR A 7 -5.11 -4.25 1.12
C THR A 7 -6.09 -5.42 1.14
N THR A 8 -7.34 -5.17 1.52
CA THR A 8 -8.43 -6.16 1.36
C THR A 8 -9.36 -5.81 0.20
N VAL A 9 -10.15 -6.79 -0.27
CA VAL A 9 -11.23 -6.56 -1.24
C VAL A 9 -12.23 -5.54 -0.68
N ALA A 10 -12.60 -5.67 0.59
CA ALA A 10 -13.54 -4.76 1.27
C ALA A 10 -13.04 -3.31 1.27
N ASP A 11 -11.73 -3.08 1.51
CA ASP A 11 -11.15 -1.73 1.48
C ASP A 11 -11.22 -1.09 0.08
N ILE A 12 -11.00 -1.88 -0.97
CA ILE A 12 -11.13 -1.40 -2.35
C ILE A 12 -12.54 -0.88 -2.61
N PHE A 13 -13.58 -1.61 -2.19
CA PHE A 13 -14.98 -1.19 -2.32
C PHE A 13 -15.32 -0.01 -1.42
N ALA A 14 -14.80 0.03 -0.18
CA ALA A 14 -15.01 1.14 0.75
C ALA A 14 -14.43 2.47 0.21
N THR A 15 -13.38 2.41 -0.62
CA THR A 15 -12.81 3.61 -1.26
C THR A 15 -13.48 3.99 -2.59
N MET A 16 -14.35 3.14 -3.17
CA MET A 16 -14.99 3.44 -4.46
C MET A 16 -15.74 4.77 -4.48
N PRO A 17 -16.55 5.14 -3.47
CA PRO A 17 -17.23 6.44 -3.46
C PRO A 17 -16.27 7.64 -3.53
N LYS A 18 -15.09 7.54 -2.91
CA LYS A 18 -14.08 8.61 -2.93
C LYS A 18 -13.38 8.75 -4.28
N ARG A 19 -13.29 7.66 -5.04
CA ARG A 19 -12.62 7.60 -6.35
C ARG A 19 -13.57 7.87 -7.51
N PHE A 20 -14.87 7.88 -7.24
CA PHE A 20 -15.90 8.08 -8.24
C PHE A 20 -15.94 9.53 -8.72
N LYS A 21 -16.05 9.71 -10.04
CA LYS A 21 -16.15 11.01 -10.71
C LYS A 21 -17.61 11.21 -11.15
N PRO A 22 -18.45 11.88 -10.33
CA PRO A 22 -19.87 12.01 -10.61
C PRO A 22 -20.15 12.75 -11.92
N GLU A 23 -19.30 13.73 -12.26
CA GLU A 23 -19.40 14.53 -13.48
C GLU A 23 -19.31 13.67 -14.76
N GLU A 24 -18.46 12.64 -14.75
CA GLU A 24 -18.25 11.72 -15.88
C GLU A 24 -19.34 10.65 -15.99
N ALA A 25 -20.22 10.55 -14.99
CA ALA A 25 -21.21 9.50 -14.83
C ALA A 25 -22.66 9.99 -14.90
N LYS A 26 -22.90 11.23 -15.35
CA LYS A 26 -24.26 11.82 -15.45
C LYS A 26 -25.19 11.04 -16.39
N GLU A 27 -24.66 10.55 -17.49
CA GLU A 27 -25.42 9.77 -18.50
C GLU A 27 -25.34 8.26 -18.27
N VAL A 28 -24.72 7.83 -17.17
CA VAL A 28 -24.53 6.41 -16.85
C VAL A 28 -25.68 5.93 -15.97
N ASP A 29 -26.39 4.90 -16.43
CA ASP A 29 -27.36 4.12 -15.65
C ASP A 29 -27.01 2.63 -15.79
N ILE A 30 -26.31 2.08 -14.80
CA ILE A 30 -25.85 0.70 -14.80
C ILE A 30 -25.66 0.16 -13.39
N ALA A 31 -25.95 -1.13 -13.20
CA ALA A 31 -25.46 -1.89 -12.06
C ALA A 31 -24.37 -2.88 -12.49
N ILE A 32 -23.25 -2.88 -11.77
CA ILE A 32 -22.10 -3.77 -11.96
C ILE A 32 -22.01 -4.68 -10.73
N GLY A 33 -22.01 -5.98 -10.95
CA GLY A 33 -21.81 -6.98 -9.90
C GLY A 33 -20.36 -7.42 -9.84
N TYR A 34 -19.87 -7.68 -8.64
CA TYR A 34 -18.53 -8.19 -8.38
C TYR A 34 -18.64 -9.38 -7.44
N GLU A 35 -18.09 -10.51 -7.84
CA GLU A 35 -17.97 -11.71 -7.03
C GLU A 35 -16.48 -12.07 -6.93
N ALA A 36 -15.91 -11.82 -5.76
CA ALA A 36 -14.57 -12.26 -5.40
C ALA A 36 -14.71 -13.54 -4.57
N THR A 37 -14.24 -14.67 -5.09
CA THR A 37 -14.25 -15.96 -4.40
C THR A 37 -12.97 -16.17 -3.58
N GLY A 38 -12.98 -17.16 -2.68
CA GLY A 38 -11.82 -17.46 -1.82
C GLY A 38 -11.76 -16.63 -0.53
N GLU A 39 -10.65 -16.74 0.18
CA GLU A 39 -10.44 -16.09 1.47
C GLU A 39 -10.42 -14.56 1.33
N GLY A 40 -11.10 -13.84 2.23
CA GLY A 40 -11.23 -12.37 2.13
C GLY A 40 -12.08 -11.86 0.96
N GLY A 41 -12.72 -12.77 0.21
CA GLY A 41 -13.67 -12.47 -0.85
C GLY A 41 -15.06 -12.07 -0.35
N GLY A 42 -16.00 -11.93 -1.29
CA GLY A 42 -17.38 -11.53 -1.05
C GLY A 42 -18.07 -11.12 -2.33
N LYS A 43 -19.30 -10.59 -2.21
CA LYS A 43 -20.04 -10.06 -3.36
C LYS A 43 -20.46 -8.62 -3.11
N TRP A 44 -20.31 -7.81 -4.14
CA TRP A 44 -20.65 -6.39 -4.13
C TRP A 44 -21.43 -6.02 -5.37
N LYS A 45 -22.35 -5.07 -5.20
CA LYS A 45 -23.08 -4.44 -6.31
C LYS A 45 -22.81 -2.94 -6.29
N ALA A 46 -22.26 -2.43 -7.39
CA ALA A 46 -22.06 -1.01 -7.63
C ALA A 46 -23.12 -0.53 -8.61
N THR A 47 -24.05 0.29 -8.14
CA THR A 47 -25.10 0.91 -8.96
C THR A 47 -24.72 2.35 -9.21
N ILE A 48 -24.59 2.72 -10.48
CA ILE A 48 -24.31 4.07 -10.93
C ILE A 48 -25.56 4.58 -11.64
N LYS A 49 -26.09 5.71 -11.17
CA LYS A 49 -27.27 6.33 -11.75
C LYS A 49 -27.19 7.85 -11.62
N HIS A 50 -27.26 8.55 -12.74
CA HIS A 50 -27.30 10.02 -12.80
C HIS A 50 -26.20 10.69 -11.97
N GLY A 51 -24.95 10.26 -12.14
CA GLY A 51 -23.81 10.81 -11.38
C GLY A 51 -23.80 10.43 -9.90
N THR A 52 -24.60 9.46 -9.47
CA THR A 52 -24.57 8.91 -8.10
C THR A 52 -24.07 7.47 -8.13
N LEU A 53 -23.14 7.13 -7.23
CA LEU A 53 -22.67 5.77 -7.02
C LEU A 53 -23.18 5.23 -5.69
N LYS A 54 -23.78 4.04 -5.71
CA LYS A 54 -24.15 3.26 -4.54
C LYS A 54 -23.42 1.92 -4.57
N VAL A 55 -22.67 1.58 -3.53
CA VAL A 55 -21.98 0.30 -3.39
C VAL A 55 -22.57 -0.45 -2.20
N GLU A 56 -22.98 -1.69 -2.42
CA GLU A 56 -23.63 -2.52 -1.41
C GLU A 56 -23.03 -3.93 -1.42
N THR A 57 -22.91 -4.56 -0.26
CA THR A 57 -22.60 -5.98 -0.14
C THR A 57 -23.84 -6.81 -0.47
N VAL A 58 -23.65 -7.98 -1.09
CA VAL A 58 -24.73 -8.89 -1.48
C VAL A 58 -24.48 -10.26 -0.87
N GLU A 59 -25.45 -10.80 -0.12
CA GLU A 59 -25.32 -12.12 0.54
C GLU A 59 -25.78 -13.29 -0.35
N GLY A 60 -26.34 -13.00 -1.54
CA GLY A 60 -26.91 -13.99 -2.46
C GLY A 60 -26.44 -13.84 -3.91
N GLU A 61 -27.37 -14.01 -4.85
CA GLU A 61 -27.08 -13.86 -6.28
C GLU A 61 -26.99 -12.39 -6.70
N LEU A 62 -26.04 -12.08 -7.58
CA LEU A 62 -25.87 -10.76 -8.18
C LEU A 62 -26.91 -10.54 -9.30
N THR A 63 -28.14 -10.22 -8.91
CA THR A 63 -29.25 -10.00 -9.86
C THR A 63 -29.33 -8.54 -10.33
N GLY A 64 -29.88 -8.34 -11.53
CA GLY A 64 -30.10 -7.01 -12.12
C GLY A 64 -28.82 -6.23 -12.42
N CYS A 65 -27.68 -6.93 -12.58
CA CYS A 65 -26.43 -6.33 -13.01
C CYS A 65 -26.32 -6.45 -14.54
N LYS A 66 -26.00 -5.36 -15.23
CA LYS A 66 -25.73 -5.38 -16.67
C LYS A 66 -24.44 -6.15 -16.98
N THR A 67 -23.51 -6.16 -16.03
CA THR A 67 -22.28 -6.94 -16.12
C THR A 67 -21.87 -7.43 -14.75
N THR A 68 -21.37 -8.66 -14.67
CA THR A 68 -20.81 -9.24 -13.46
C THR A 68 -19.37 -9.67 -13.68
N ILE A 69 -18.52 -9.38 -12.70
CA ILE A 69 -17.11 -9.78 -12.68
C ILE A 69 -16.97 -10.91 -11.67
N HIS A 70 -16.41 -12.04 -12.11
CA HIS A 70 -16.13 -13.21 -11.29
C HIS A 70 -14.62 -13.43 -11.26
N THR A 71 -14.04 -13.45 -10.06
CA THR A 71 -12.61 -13.67 -9.88
C THR A 71 -12.33 -14.16 -8.46
N ASP A 72 -11.10 -14.58 -8.16
CA ASP A 72 -10.67 -14.80 -6.77
C ASP A 72 -10.20 -13.49 -6.12
N ALA A 73 -10.19 -13.44 -4.78
CA ALA A 73 -9.85 -12.23 -4.03
C ALA A 73 -8.41 -11.72 -4.32
N GLU A 74 -7.44 -12.62 -4.48
CA GLU A 74 -6.05 -12.25 -4.78
C GLU A 74 -5.95 -11.61 -6.17
N THR A 75 -6.53 -12.25 -7.18
CA THR A 75 -6.57 -11.75 -8.56
C THR A 75 -7.30 -10.41 -8.64
N PHE A 76 -8.43 -10.26 -7.96
CA PHE A 76 -9.17 -8.99 -7.91
C PHE A 76 -8.29 -7.84 -7.41
N VAL A 77 -7.62 -8.06 -6.28
CA VAL A 77 -6.74 -7.05 -5.66
C VAL A 77 -5.53 -6.78 -6.56
N GLY A 78 -4.90 -7.82 -7.08
CA GLY A 78 -3.74 -7.71 -7.95
C GLY A 78 -4.04 -6.95 -9.25
N VAL A 79 -5.18 -7.21 -9.90
CA VAL A 79 -5.61 -6.49 -11.10
C VAL A 79 -5.95 -5.04 -10.77
N THR A 80 -6.65 -4.80 -9.67
CA THR A 80 -7.03 -3.44 -9.24
C THR A 80 -5.80 -2.58 -8.95
N LEU A 81 -4.72 -3.18 -8.46
CA LEU A 81 -3.44 -2.53 -8.18
C LEU A 81 -2.46 -2.53 -9.37
N GLY A 82 -2.82 -3.14 -10.50
CA GLY A 82 -1.93 -3.31 -11.65
C GLY A 82 -0.74 -4.24 -11.40
N LYS A 83 -0.76 -5.04 -10.31
CA LYS A 83 0.23 -6.09 -10.02
C LYS A 83 0.02 -7.34 -10.88
N ILE A 84 -1.21 -7.57 -11.30
CA ILE A 84 -1.60 -8.62 -12.24
C ILE A 84 -2.20 -7.92 -13.46
N ALA A 85 -1.73 -8.26 -14.66
CA ALA A 85 -2.32 -7.72 -15.88
C ALA A 85 -3.73 -8.31 -16.08
N ALA A 86 -4.72 -7.46 -16.33
CA ALA A 86 -6.10 -7.90 -16.52
C ALA A 86 -6.26 -8.89 -17.68
N LEU A 87 -5.47 -8.73 -18.75
CA LEU A 87 -5.46 -9.64 -19.91
C LEU A 87 -4.94 -11.03 -19.55
N ASP A 88 -3.93 -11.12 -18.68
CA ASP A 88 -3.38 -12.40 -18.21
C ASP A 88 -4.36 -13.09 -17.26
N ALA A 89 -5.05 -12.33 -16.41
CA ALA A 89 -6.11 -12.85 -15.56
C ALA A 89 -7.30 -13.38 -16.37
N LEU A 90 -7.66 -12.71 -17.48
CA LEU A 90 -8.71 -13.15 -18.40
C LEU A 90 -8.30 -14.42 -19.16
N SER A 91 -7.08 -14.46 -19.72
CA SER A 91 -6.59 -15.61 -20.49
C SER A 91 -6.41 -16.86 -19.62
N SER A 92 -5.99 -16.69 -18.36
CA SER A 92 -5.91 -17.76 -17.35
C SER A 92 -7.26 -18.15 -16.74
N GLN A 93 -8.36 -17.53 -17.16
CA GLN A 93 -9.71 -17.74 -16.63
C GLN A 93 -9.92 -17.43 -15.14
N LYS A 94 -8.94 -16.78 -14.49
CA LYS A 94 -9.02 -16.29 -13.11
C LYS A 94 -9.86 -15.02 -12.98
N LEU A 95 -10.00 -14.27 -14.07
CA LEU A 95 -10.94 -13.18 -14.22
C LEU A 95 -11.93 -13.56 -15.31
N ARG A 96 -13.22 -13.52 -15.01
CA ARG A 96 -14.30 -13.73 -15.97
C ARG A 96 -15.27 -12.57 -15.87
N VAL A 97 -15.78 -12.13 -17.02
CA VAL A 97 -16.75 -11.04 -17.09
C VAL A 97 -17.96 -11.56 -17.87
N ALA A 98 -19.11 -11.61 -17.22
CA ALA A 98 -20.38 -11.93 -17.88
C ALA A 98 -21.08 -10.61 -18.22
N GLY A 99 -21.29 -10.35 -19.52
CA GLY A 99 -21.78 -9.07 -20.03
C GLY A 99 -20.85 -8.54 -21.12
N ASP A 100 -20.56 -7.23 -21.08
CA ASP A 100 -19.67 -6.56 -22.04
C ASP A 100 -18.36 -6.11 -21.37
N PRO A 101 -17.26 -6.89 -21.52
CA PRO A 101 -15.97 -6.54 -20.95
C PRO A 101 -15.38 -5.27 -21.55
N LYS A 102 -15.59 -5.01 -22.86
CA LYS A 102 -15.06 -3.82 -23.53
C LYS A 102 -15.72 -2.57 -22.97
N PHE A 103 -17.03 -2.62 -22.76
CA PHE A 103 -17.77 -1.54 -22.12
C PHE A 103 -17.23 -1.24 -20.72
N LEU A 104 -17.00 -2.26 -19.87
CA LEU A 104 -16.42 -2.06 -18.54
C LEU A 104 -15.03 -1.45 -18.59
N MET A 105 -14.15 -1.95 -19.47
CA MET A 105 -12.78 -1.47 -19.60
C MET A 105 -12.70 -0.01 -20.07
N LEU A 106 -13.68 0.45 -20.85
CA LEU A 106 -13.78 1.85 -21.27
C LEU A 106 -14.43 2.73 -20.20
N LEU A 107 -15.46 2.22 -19.52
CA LEU A 107 -16.23 2.99 -18.54
C LEU A 107 -15.45 3.22 -17.24
N LEU A 108 -14.89 2.17 -16.65
CA LEU A 108 -14.30 2.23 -15.30
C LEU A 108 -13.18 3.28 -15.18
N PRO A 109 -12.18 3.37 -16.09
CA PRO A 109 -11.15 4.40 -16.02
C PRO A 109 -11.69 5.83 -16.24
N LYS A 110 -12.81 5.96 -16.96
CA LYS A 110 -13.47 7.26 -17.19
C LYS A 110 -14.11 7.76 -15.90
N ILE A 111 -14.90 6.92 -15.23
CA ILE A 111 -15.71 7.31 -14.06
C ILE A 111 -15.03 7.09 -12.70
N PHE A 112 -13.88 6.39 -12.65
CA PHE A 112 -13.10 6.22 -11.43
C PHE A 112 -11.67 6.70 -11.62
N THR A 113 -11.11 7.30 -10.57
CA THR A 113 -9.65 7.37 -10.46
C THR A 113 -9.10 5.97 -10.15
N PRO A 114 -7.92 5.61 -10.71
CA PRO A 114 -7.26 4.35 -10.39
C PRO A 114 -7.17 4.14 -8.88
N TYR A 115 -7.38 2.91 -8.42
CA TYR A 115 -7.14 2.59 -7.03
C TYR A 115 -5.63 2.63 -6.79
N ALA A 116 -5.19 3.57 -5.96
CA ALA A 116 -3.97 3.37 -5.22
C ALA A 116 -4.36 2.61 -3.96
N ALA A 117 -3.71 1.47 -3.68
CA ALA A 117 -3.73 0.93 -2.33
C ALA A 117 -3.47 2.10 -1.37
N PRO A 118 -4.15 2.19 -0.21
CA PRO A 118 -3.63 3.04 0.84
C PRO A 118 -2.17 2.65 0.94
N ALA A 119 -1.28 3.64 0.77
CA ALA A 119 0.12 3.37 0.95
C ALA A 119 0.24 2.81 2.38
N LYS A 120 0.35 1.49 2.52
CA LYS A 120 1.36 0.97 3.42
C LYS A 120 2.59 1.73 2.94
N LYS A 121 3.02 2.74 3.71
CA LYS A 121 4.24 3.50 3.44
C LYS A 121 5.19 2.48 2.82
N PRO A 122 5.59 2.66 1.55
CA PRO A 122 6.33 1.63 0.82
C PRO A 122 7.60 1.40 1.62
N ASP A 123 7.57 0.36 2.45
CA ASP A 123 8.37 0.19 3.66
C ASP A 123 8.36 1.47 4.54
N ALA A 124 7.83 1.39 5.76
CA ALA A 124 8.10 2.45 6.72
C ALA A 124 9.62 2.47 6.89
N VAL A 125 10.30 3.44 6.23
CA VAL A 125 11.75 3.65 6.28
C VAL A 125 12.20 3.31 7.68
N THR A 126 12.83 2.15 7.83
CA THR A 126 12.99 1.58 9.16
C THR A 126 14.08 2.35 9.87
N ALA A 127 14.11 2.26 11.19
CA ALA A 127 15.21 2.85 11.92
C ALA A 127 16.57 2.31 11.46
N ARG A 128 16.63 1.01 11.11
CA ARG A 128 17.79 0.39 10.48
C ARG A 128 18.17 1.03 9.15
N ASP A 129 17.22 1.24 8.24
CA ASP A 129 17.51 1.84 6.93
C ASP A 129 18.05 3.27 7.09
N ILE A 130 17.47 4.04 8.01
CA ILE A 130 17.94 5.39 8.33
C ILE A 130 19.38 5.32 8.84
N ILE A 131 19.64 4.49 9.85
CA ILE A 131 20.96 4.37 10.47
C ILE A 131 22.01 3.91 9.46
N ALA A 132 21.68 2.98 8.57
CA ALA A 132 22.60 2.50 7.53
C ALA A 132 23.07 3.63 6.60
N THR A 133 22.21 4.60 6.30
CA THR A 133 22.55 5.75 5.44
C THR A 133 23.30 6.88 6.15
N ILE A 134 23.46 6.83 7.48
CA ILE A 134 24.10 7.94 8.23
C ILE A 134 25.54 8.17 7.79
N ALA A 135 26.30 7.12 7.50
CA ALA A 135 27.67 7.25 7.01
C ALA A 135 27.74 7.97 5.66
N GLU A 136 26.79 7.73 4.77
CA GLU A 136 26.71 8.37 3.44
C GLU A 136 26.28 9.84 3.53
N ARG A 137 25.39 10.16 4.49
CA ARG A 137 24.89 11.52 4.72
C ARG A 137 25.81 12.37 5.59
N PHE A 138 26.86 11.76 6.13
CA PHE A 138 27.79 12.44 7.01
C PHE A 138 28.54 13.55 6.29
N ARG A 139 28.62 14.71 6.94
CA ARG A 139 29.27 15.91 6.43
C ARG A 139 30.60 16.13 7.16
N PRO A 140 31.73 15.61 6.63
CA PRO A 140 33.01 15.65 7.32
C PRO A 140 33.47 17.09 7.62
N GLU A 141 33.13 18.04 6.76
CA GLU A 141 33.43 19.46 6.91
C GLU A 141 32.71 20.13 8.09
N LYS A 142 31.63 19.52 8.59
CA LYS A 142 30.88 19.98 9.77
C LYS A 142 31.28 19.26 11.05
N ALA A 143 32.15 18.26 10.96
CA ALA A 143 32.57 17.41 12.07
C ALA A 143 34.07 17.56 12.41
N GLU A 144 34.68 18.66 11.99
CA GLU A 144 36.08 18.95 12.29
C GLU A 144 36.28 19.10 13.81
N GLY A 145 37.30 18.42 14.36
CA GLY A 145 37.57 18.39 15.79
C GLY A 145 36.60 17.53 16.63
N VAL A 146 35.63 16.85 16.01
CA VAL A 146 34.64 16.02 16.70
C VAL A 146 35.11 14.56 16.77
N ALA A 147 35.21 14.03 17.99
CA ALA A 147 35.43 12.61 18.24
C ALA A 147 34.34 12.08 19.18
N MET A 148 33.43 11.25 18.68
CA MET A 148 32.33 10.69 19.47
C MET A 148 31.93 9.28 19.02
N THR A 149 31.45 8.50 19.98
CA THR A 149 30.87 7.17 19.75
C THR A 149 29.42 7.19 20.23
N ILE A 150 28.46 7.06 19.33
CA ILE A 150 27.02 7.12 19.62
C ILE A 150 26.44 5.72 19.49
N GLY A 151 25.83 5.21 20.56
CA GLY A 151 25.10 3.94 20.55
C GLY A 151 23.60 4.17 20.41
N TYR A 152 22.96 3.43 19.49
CA TYR A 152 21.51 3.38 19.32
C TYR A 152 21.01 2.01 19.73
N ASP A 153 20.05 1.97 20.64
CA ASP A 153 19.36 0.76 21.11
C ASP A 153 17.89 0.90 20.77
N LEU A 154 17.52 0.46 19.56
CA LEU A 154 16.19 0.69 19.00
C LEU A 154 15.36 -0.58 19.08
N ALA A 155 14.37 -0.58 19.97
CA ALA A 155 13.53 -1.74 20.26
C ALA A 155 12.41 -1.91 19.22
N GLY A 156 12.07 -3.15 18.91
CA GLY A 156 10.96 -3.51 18.01
C GLY A 156 11.39 -3.83 16.57
N GLU A 157 10.40 -4.19 15.75
CA GLU A 157 10.57 -4.55 14.35
C GLU A 157 11.18 -3.41 13.51
N GLY A 158 12.18 -3.69 12.68
CA GLY A 158 12.93 -2.69 11.93
C GLY A 158 13.95 -1.88 12.77
N GLY A 159 14.12 -2.24 14.04
CA GLY A 159 15.11 -1.69 14.97
C GLY A 159 16.44 -2.44 14.97
N GLY A 160 17.13 -2.39 16.11
CA GLY A 160 18.41 -3.03 16.34
C GLY A 160 19.34 -2.20 17.21
N LYS A 161 20.48 -2.80 17.53
CA LYS A 161 21.57 -2.13 18.24
C LYS A 161 22.62 -1.69 17.23
N TRP A 162 23.01 -0.42 17.29
CA TRP A 162 23.96 0.16 16.35
C TRP A 162 24.92 1.09 17.05
N THR A 163 26.13 1.21 16.53
CA THR A 163 27.14 2.16 16.99
C THR A 163 27.62 3.00 15.82
N ILE A 164 27.59 4.32 16.00
CA ILE A 164 28.12 5.30 15.07
C ILE A 164 29.39 5.89 15.67
N VAL A 165 30.50 5.75 14.97
CA VAL A 165 31.80 6.28 15.38
C VAL A 165 32.16 7.41 14.46
N ILE A 166 32.31 8.62 15.02
CA ILE A 166 32.81 9.79 14.31
C ILE A 166 34.18 10.12 14.88
N ARG A 167 35.22 10.04 14.05
CA ARG A 167 36.60 10.42 14.39
C ARG A 167 37.34 10.90 13.17
N GLU A 168 38.17 11.93 13.33
CA GLU A 168 39.06 12.45 12.25
C GLU A 168 38.32 12.76 10.95
N GLY A 169 37.12 13.33 11.05
CA GLY A 169 36.29 13.65 9.88
C GLY A 169 35.78 12.40 9.14
N LYS A 170 35.74 11.22 9.78
CA LYS A 170 35.15 9.99 9.22
C LYS A 170 34.00 9.52 10.10
N CYS A 171 32.96 9.01 9.45
CA CYS A 171 31.82 8.38 10.11
C CYS A 171 31.75 6.90 9.72
N ALA A 172 31.70 6.02 10.73
CA ALA A 172 31.53 4.59 10.55
C ALA A 172 30.31 4.12 11.35
N VAL A 173 29.41 3.38 10.70
CA VAL A 173 28.25 2.75 11.34
C VAL A 173 28.55 1.26 11.49
N ARG A 174 28.27 0.70 12.66
CA ARG A 174 28.47 -0.70 13.01
C ARG A 174 27.22 -1.26 13.68
N GLU A 175 26.94 -2.53 13.44
CA GLU A 175 25.91 -3.26 14.18
C GLU A 175 26.45 -3.66 15.57
N GLY A 176 25.60 -3.63 16.59
CA GLY A 176 25.96 -3.82 18.00
C GLY A 176 26.26 -2.52 18.76
N LEU A 177 26.32 -2.60 20.09
CA LEU A 177 26.73 -1.51 20.98
C LEU A 177 28.21 -1.68 21.33
N ALA A 178 29.04 -0.68 20.99
CA ALA A 178 30.43 -0.63 21.43
C ALA A 178 30.54 -0.21 22.91
N ASP A 179 31.74 -0.35 23.47
CA ASP A 179 32.11 0.15 24.81
C ASP A 179 33.54 0.73 24.74
N PRO A 180 33.79 1.98 25.20
CA PRO A 180 32.84 2.95 25.76
C PRO A 180 32.00 3.69 24.71
N LEU A 181 30.77 4.06 25.08
CA LEU A 181 29.90 4.97 24.34
C LEU A 181 29.98 6.39 24.92
N THR A 182 30.10 7.40 24.06
CA THR A 182 29.96 8.81 24.46
C THR A 182 28.50 9.14 24.76
N VAL A 183 27.58 8.62 23.95
CA VAL A 183 26.13 8.81 24.09
C VAL A 183 25.43 7.50 23.79
N LYS A 184 24.40 7.16 24.56
CA LYS A 184 23.49 6.04 24.26
C LYS A 184 22.07 6.57 24.14
N MET A 185 21.42 6.30 23.00
CA MET A 185 20.01 6.60 22.75
C MET A 185 19.21 5.30 22.76
N THR A 186 18.08 5.29 23.47
CA THR A 186 17.21 4.13 23.59
C THR A 186 15.76 4.54 23.38
N MET A 187 15.10 3.95 22.38
CA MET A 187 13.70 4.22 22.05
C MET A 187 13.13 3.14 21.14
N GLU A 188 11.84 3.19 20.83
CA GLU A 188 11.23 2.30 19.85
C GLU A 188 11.63 2.66 18.41
N ALA A 189 11.87 1.64 17.58
CA ALA A 189 12.26 1.80 16.19
C ALA A 189 11.24 2.60 15.37
N LYS A 190 9.95 2.38 15.62
CA LYS A 190 8.86 3.11 14.95
C LYS A 190 8.86 4.61 15.30
N THR A 191 9.14 4.95 16.56
CA THR A 191 9.24 6.34 17.02
C THR A 191 10.42 7.05 16.38
N TYR A 192 11.60 6.41 16.37
CA TYR A 192 12.79 6.97 15.72
C TYR A 192 12.58 7.17 14.22
N ALA A 193 12.04 6.16 13.54
CA ALA A 193 11.71 6.24 12.12
C ALA A 193 10.75 7.40 11.83
N GLY A 194 9.70 7.55 12.65
CA GLY A 194 8.73 8.65 12.53
C GLY A 194 9.36 10.03 12.69
N MET A 195 10.29 10.21 13.63
CA MET A 195 10.96 11.50 13.86
C MET A 195 11.89 11.91 12.72
N MET A 196 12.50 10.96 12.03
CA MET A 196 13.50 11.25 10.99
C MET A 196 12.90 11.47 9.60
N VAL A 197 11.63 11.07 9.40
CA VAL A 197 10.90 11.22 8.12
C VAL A 197 9.76 12.26 8.19
N GLY A 198 9.49 12.82 9.37
CA GLY A 198 8.51 13.90 9.59
C GLY A 198 9.16 15.26 9.50
#